data_AF-A0A662FWU8-F1
#
_entry.id   AF-A0A662FWU8-F1
#
_cell.length_a   1.000
_cell.length_b   1.000
_cell.length_c   1.000
_cell.angle_alpha   90.00
_cell.angle_beta   90.00
_cell.angle_gamma   90.00
#
_symmetry.space_group_name_H-M   'P 1'
#
loop_
_entity.id
_entity.type
_entity.pdbx_description
1 polymer ?
#
loop_
_entity_poly.entity_id
_entity_poly.type
_entity_poly.pdbx_seq_one_letter_code
_entity_poly.pdbx_strand_id
1 'polypeptide(L)'
;MKKAKAVVFFIALLLVFMYRPKAYASPEEIVMNAIQYVESFLKTVLNRIYSLALDVMRLAYNAMLAVGILLYATGFDSFRGKRLIVGALVLAAATEGLATI
;
A
#
# COMPACT_ATOMS: atom_id res chain seq x y z
N MET A 1 34.94 -14.84 -52.62
CA MET A 1 34.25 -13.52 -52.58
C MET A 1 32.76 -13.57 -52.19
N LYS A 2 31.97 -14.62 -52.49
CA LYS A 2 30.53 -14.69 -52.14
C LYS A 2 30.24 -14.67 -50.61
N LYS A 3 31.06 -15.35 -49.80
CA LYS A 3 30.86 -15.43 -48.34
C LYS A 3 31.04 -14.07 -47.63
N ALA A 4 32.00 -13.25 -48.06
CA ALA A 4 32.24 -11.93 -47.47
C ALA A 4 31.06 -10.97 -47.68
N LYS A 5 30.42 -10.99 -48.85
CA LYS A 5 29.22 -10.18 -49.13
C LYS A 5 28.02 -10.59 -48.28
N ALA A 6 27.86 -11.90 -48.02
CA ALA A 6 26.79 -12.42 -47.16
C ALA A 6 26.98 -11.99 -45.70
N VAL A 7 28.23 -11.99 -45.20
CA VAL A 7 28.55 -11.54 -43.84
C VAL A 7 28.28 -10.05 -43.67
N VAL A 8 28.69 -9.22 -44.63
CA VAL A 8 28.44 -7.76 -44.58
C VAL A 8 26.94 -7.46 -44.62
N PHE A 9 26.17 -8.18 -45.44
CA PHE A 9 24.71 -8.05 -45.49
C PHE A 9 24.05 -8.45 -44.17
N PHE A 10 24.51 -9.53 -43.53
CA PHE A 10 23.97 -10.00 -42.26
C PHE A 10 24.27 -9.01 -41.11
N ILE A 11 25.47 -8.42 -41.10
CA ILE A 11 25.84 -7.37 -40.15
C ILE A 11 24.99 -6.11 -40.37
N ALA A 12 24.77 -5.69 -41.61
CA ALA A 12 23.91 -4.55 -41.91
C ALA A 12 22.45 -4.80 -41.47
N LEU A 13 21.93 -6.02 -41.65
CA LEU A 13 20.60 -6.40 -41.21
C LEU A 13 20.48 -6.40 -39.67
N LEU A 14 21.50 -6.89 -38.97
CA LEU A 14 21.57 -6.84 -37.51
C LEU A 14 21.61 -5.40 -36.99
N LEU A 15 22.38 -4.51 -37.63
CA LEU A 15 22.46 -3.10 -37.25
C LEU A 15 21.10 -2.40 -37.44
N VAL A 16 20.37 -2.71 -38.50
CA VAL A 16 19.00 -2.19 -38.73
C VAL A 16 18.03 -2.75 -37.68
N PHE A 17 18.15 -4.01 -37.29
CA PHE A 17 17.30 -4.62 -36.27
C PHE A 17 17.60 -4.10 -34.84
N MET A 18 18.85 -3.73 -34.57
CA MET A 18 19.28 -3.10 -33.32
C MET A 18 18.88 -1.62 -33.26
N TYR A 19 18.70 -0.97 -34.41
CA TYR A 19 18.17 0.40 -34.50
C TYR A 19 16.66 0.40 -34.24
N ARG A 20 16.27 0.09 -33.01
CA ARG A 20 14.91 0.34 -32.55
C ARG A 20 14.73 1.86 -32.47
N PRO A 21 13.84 2.47 -33.26
CA PRO A 21 13.51 3.87 -33.04
C PRO A 21 13.03 4.00 -31.60
N LYS A 22 13.58 4.95 -30.84
CA LYS A 22 12.96 5.38 -29.58
C LYS A 22 11.56 5.84 -29.94
N ALA A 23 10.56 5.02 -29.64
CA ALA A 23 9.17 5.40 -29.82
C ALA A 23 8.94 6.64 -28.96
N TYR A 24 8.79 7.79 -29.61
CA TYR A 24 8.34 9.00 -28.93
C TYR A 24 6.96 8.67 -28.37
N ALA A 25 6.80 8.78 -27.05
CA ALA A 25 5.51 8.56 -26.41
C ALA A 25 4.48 9.46 -27.09
N SER A 26 3.37 8.87 -27.53
CA SER A 26 2.28 9.65 -28.12
C SER A 26 1.78 10.68 -27.10
N PRO A 27 1.24 11.84 -27.52
CA PRO A 27 0.65 12.80 -26.58
C PRO A 27 -0.39 12.18 -25.65
N GLU A 28 -1.11 11.15 -26.13
CA GLU A 28 -2.07 10.36 -25.35
C GLU A 28 -1.40 9.54 -24.23
N GLU A 29 -0.25 8.91 -24.49
CA GLU A 29 0.51 8.18 -23.48
C GLU A 29 1.02 9.09 -22.36
N ILE A 30 1.43 10.32 -22.69
CA ILE A 30 1.89 11.30 -21.69
C ILE A 30 0.74 11.67 -20.75
N VAL A 31 -0.44 11.97 -21.30
CA VAL A 31 -1.63 12.31 -20.50
C VAL A 31 -2.07 11.11 -19.65
N MET A 32 -2.09 9.91 -20.23
CA MET A 32 -2.50 8.71 -19.50
C MET A 32 -1.55 8.34 -18.36
N ASN A 33 -0.24 8.49 -18.57
CA ASN A 33 0.76 8.31 -17.51
C ASN A 33 0.59 9.32 -16.38
N ALA A 34 0.27 10.58 -16.69
CA ALA A 34 0.01 11.60 -15.69
C ALA A 34 -1.24 11.27 -14.84
N ILE A 35 -2.33 10.81 -15.49
CA ILE A 35 -3.55 10.38 -14.79
C ILE A 35 -3.25 9.18 -13.88
N GLN A 36 -2.52 8.17 -14.37
CA GLN A 36 -2.12 7.01 -13.57
C GLN A 36 -1.24 7.41 -12.38
N TYR A 37 -0.35 8.39 -12.55
CA TYR A 37 0.46 8.90 -11.46
C TYR A 37 -0.39 9.57 -10.38
N VAL A 38 -1.38 10.39 -10.77
CA VAL A 38 -2.31 11.01 -9.82
C VAL A 38 -3.17 9.96 -9.13
N GLU A 39 -3.69 8.98 -9.86
CA GLU A 39 -4.52 7.91 -9.30
C GLU A 39 -3.72 7.06 -8.30
N SER A 40 -2.51 6.65 -8.65
CA SER A 40 -1.63 5.88 -7.76
C SER A 40 -1.22 6.68 -6.52
N PHE A 41 -0.97 7.97 -6.68
CA PHE A 41 -0.71 8.87 -5.56
C PHE A 41 -1.92 8.95 -4.61
N LEU A 42 -3.13 9.17 -5.14
CA LEU A 42 -4.36 9.22 -4.34
C LEU A 42 -4.62 7.90 -3.60
N LYS A 43 -4.47 6.76 -4.28
CA LYS A 43 -4.58 5.43 -3.65
C LYS A 43 -3.56 5.26 -2.53
N THR A 44 -2.31 5.68 -2.75
CA THR A 44 -1.26 5.58 -1.74
C THR A 44 -1.56 6.44 -0.51
N VAL A 45 -2.02 7.67 -0.72
CA VAL A 45 -2.38 8.59 0.37
C VAL A 45 -3.58 8.04 1.17
N LEU A 46 -4.63 7.59 0.48
CA LEU A 46 -5.81 7.01 1.14
C LEU A 46 -5.44 5.76 1.95
N ASN A 47 -4.64 4.86 1.40
CA ASN A 47 -4.17 3.67 2.11
C ASN A 47 -3.34 4.04 3.35
N ARG A 48 -2.53 5.10 3.26
CA ARG A 48 -1.73 5.57 4.41
C ARG A 48 -2.59 6.18 5.50
N ILE A 49 -3.61 6.95 5.14
CA ILE A 49 -4.57 7.50 6.12
C ILE A 49 -5.32 6.35 6.79
N TYR A 50 -5.75 5.36 6.02
CA TYR A 50 -6.44 4.18 6.54
C TYR A 50 -5.56 3.39 7.50
N SER A 51 -4.31 3.11 7.13
CA SER A 51 -3.39 2.37 8.01
C SER A 51 -3.09 3.15 9.29
N LEU A 52 -2.90 4.47 9.21
CA LEU A 52 -2.73 5.32 10.39
C LEU A 52 -3.95 5.28 11.32
N ALA A 53 -5.16 5.31 10.77
CA ALA A 53 -6.39 5.20 11.56
C ALA A 53 -6.47 3.85 12.29
N LEU A 54 -6.16 2.75 11.60
CA LEU A 54 -6.09 1.41 12.22
C LEU A 54 -5.06 1.36 13.35
N ASP A 55 -3.86 1.91 13.13
CA ASP A 55 -2.80 1.93 14.15
C ASP A 55 -3.20 2.71 15.41
N VAL A 56 -3.89 3.85 15.23
CA VAL A 56 -4.43 4.63 16.35
C VAL A 56 -5.50 3.86 17.10
N MET A 57 -6.42 3.18 16.39
CA MET A 57 -7.45 2.35 17.03
C MET A 57 -6.83 1.18 17.81
N ARG A 58 -5.77 0.56 17.26
CA ARG A 58 -4.99 -0.48 17.93
C ARG A 58 -4.34 -0.01 19.22
N LEU A 59 -3.74 1.17 19.17
CA LEU A 59 -3.18 1.78 20.37
C LEU A 59 -4.26 2.06 21.42
N ALA A 60 -5.41 2.59 20.99
CA ALA A 60 -6.51 2.94 21.87
C ALA A 60 -7.12 1.72 22.57
N TYR A 61 -7.46 0.64 21.85
CA TYR A 61 -8.05 -0.54 22.49
C TYR A 61 -7.04 -1.23 23.42
N ASN A 62 -5.75 -1.27 23.07
CA ASN A 62 -4.71 -1.83 23.93
C ASN A 62 -4.57 -1.05 25.24
N ALA A 63 -4.56 0.28 25.16
CA ALA A 63 -4.52 1.15 26.33
C ALA A 63 -5.77 0.98 27.20
N MET A 64 -6.96 0.93 26.60
CA MET A 64 -8.21 0.68 27.32
C MET A 64 -8.22 -0.68 28.02
N LEU A 65 -7.67 -1.73 27.39
CA LEU A 65 -7.52 -3.05 27.99
C LEU A 65 -6.58 -3.01 29.19
N ALA A 66 -5.40 -2.39 29.05
CA ALA A 66 -4.43 -2.26 30.14
C ALA A 66 -5.01 -1.49 31.34
N VAL A 67 -5.59 -0.31 31.09
CA VAL A 67 -6.20 0.52 32.14
C VAL A 67 -7.41 -0.19 32.75
N GLY A 68 -8.24 -0.85 31.94
CA GLY A 68 -9.39 -1.59 32.39
C GLY A 68 -9.03 -2.75 33.33
N ILE A 69 -8.00 -3.53 32.97
CA ILE A 69 -7.45 -4.61 33.81
C ILE A 69 -6.87 -4.05 35.11
N LEU A 70 -6.11 -2.95 35.06
CA LEU A 70 -5.55 -2.32 36.25
C LEU A 70 -6.64 -1.85 37.22
N LEU A 71 -7.66 -1.16 36.73
CA LEU A 71 -8.80 -0.70 37.55
C LEU A 71 -9.60 -1.86 38.13
N TYR A 72 -9.74 -2.95 37.36
CA TYR A 72 -10.42 -4.16 37.81
C TYR A 72 -9.62 -4.89 38.91
N ALA A 73 -8.32 -5.09 38.70
CA ALA A 73 -7.44 -5.83 39.59
C ALA A 73 -7.15 -5.10 40.91
N THR A 74 -6.99 -3.78 40.86
CA THR A 74 -6.75 -2.96 42.07
C THR A 74 -8.02 -2.74 42.90
N GLY A 75 -9.20 -3.04 42.34
CA GLY A 75 -10.48 -2.81 43.02
C GLY A 75 -10.86 -1.33 43.16
N PHE A 76 -10.07 -0.39 42.63
CA PHE A 76 -10.32 1.05 42.74
C PHE A 76 -11.65 1.46 42.11
N ASP A 77 -11.93 0.96 40.91
CA ASP A 77 -13.25 1.08 40.27
C ASP A 77 -13.49 -0.12 39.35
N SER A 78 -13.88 -1.23 39.97
CA SER A 78 -14.10 -2.51 39.28
C SER A 78 -15.19 -2.43 38.20
N PHE A 79 -16.19 -1.55 38.39
CA PHE A 79 -17.29 -1.38 37.45
C PHE A 79 -16.84 -0.63 36.19
N ARG A 80 -16.08 0.48 36.33
CA ARG A 80 -15.48 1.16 35.18
C ARG A 80 -14.42 0.30 34.50
N GLY A 81 -13.63 -0.46 35.27
CA GLY A 81 -12.64 -1.39 34.73
C GLY A 81 -13.26 -2.41 33.78
N LYS A 82 -14.34 -3.09 34.19
CA LYS A 82 -15.08 -4.02 33.31
C LYS A 82 -15.63 -3.36 32.05
N ARG A 83 -16.18 -2.14 32.16
CA ARG A 83 -16.69 -1.39 31.00
C ARG A 83 -15.58 -1.05 29.99
N LEU A 84 -14.40 -0.67 30.48
CA LEU A 84 -13.23 -0.41 29.64
C LEU A 84 -12.75 -1.67 28.92
N ILE A 85 -12.68 -2.80 29.62
CA ILE A 85 -12.29 -4.09 29.02
C ILE A 85 -13.27 -4.48 27.91
N VAL A 86 -14.58 -4.41 28.17
CA VAL A 86 -15.59 -4.75 27.15
C VAL A 86 -15.52 -3.78 25.97
N GLY A 87 -15.39 -2.48 26.21
CA GLY A 87 -15.22 -1.49 25.16
C GLY A 87 -13.98 -1.74 24.31
N ALA A 88 -12.86 -2.11 24.94
CA ALA A 88 -11.63 -2.48 24.25
C ALA A 88 -11.80 -3.73 23.38
N LEU A 89 -12.50 -4.76 23.87
CA LEU A 89 -12.77 -5.97 23.09
C LEU A 89 -13.65 -5.70 21.87
N VAL A 90 -14.69 -4.88 22.02
CA VAL A 90 -15.56 -4.49 20.90
C VAL A 90 -14.77 -3.68 19.87
N LEU A 91 -13.97 -2.71 20.33
CA LEU A 91 -13.13 -1.90 19.44
C LEU A 91 -12.07 -2.76 18.74
N ALA A 92 -11.48 -3.74 19.42
CA ALA A 92 -10.53 -4.67 18.82
C ALA A 92 -11.20 -5.53 17.72
N ALA A 93 -12.38 -6.08 17.99
CA ALA A 93 -13.13 -6.86 16.99
C ALA A 93 -13.49 -6.02 15.75
N ALA A 94 -13.94 -4.77 15.96
CA ALA A 94 -14.23 -3.85 14.86
C ALA A 94 -12.96 -3.48 14.06
N THR A 95 -11.88 -3.15 14.76
CA THR A 95 -10.61 -2.73 14.13
C THR A 95 -9.98 -3.85 13.33
N GLU A 96 -9.89 -5.06 13.88
CA GLU A 96 -9.31 -6.21 13.18
C GLU A 96 -10.23 -6.72 12.06
N GLY A 97 -11.55 -6.62 12.23
CA GLY A 97 -12.52 -6.87 11.17
C GLY A 97 -12.30 -5.95 9.97
N LEU A 98 -12.11 -4.64 10.22
CA LEU A 98 -11.80 -3.66 9.17
C LEU A 98 -10.42 -3.89 8.55
N ALA A 99 -9.41 -4.25 9.34
CA ALA A 99 -8.07 -4.51 8.84
C ALA A 99 -7.96 -5.73 7.90
N THR A 100 -8.94 -6.63 7.94
CA THR A 100 -8.97 -7.85 7.12
C THR A 100 -9.62 -7.64 5.74
N ILE A 101 -10.35 -6.53 5.56
CA ILE A 101 -11.02 -6.14 4.30
C ILE A 101 -10.06 -5.29 3.46
#